data_AF-A0A2S5KWI3-F1
#
_entry.id   AF-A0A2S5KWI3-F1
#
_cell.length_a   1.000
_cell.length_b   1.000
_cell.length_c   1.000
_cell.angle_alpha   90.00
_cell.angle_beta   90.00
_cell.angle_gamma   90.00
#
_symmetry.space_group_name_H-M   'P 1'
#
loop_
_entity.id
_entity.type
_entity.pdbx_description
1 polymer ?
#
loop_
_entity_poly.entity_id
_entity_poly.type
_entity_poly.pdbx_seq_one_letter_code
_entity_poly.pdbx_strand_id
1 'polypeptide(L)'
;MNLDNILHFGIDYLIPFMGLPLLGVIVGAWLTNSFFPFRLKRREWRWEKELWAKERLFETVSQVSFIAEHYLKGERDDHFSMSGLGIVEAEHEIMKLIKGLHAEGYKIRLYLNKSDAQLFEKYLADSQDGYDGDKESWGHWGEGDEVSEILHIEGSISWQGKLAKKVLEEFN
;
A
#
# COMPACT_ATOMS: atom_id res chain seq x y z
N MET A 1 13.85 -40.36 -61.18
CA MET A 1 14.02 -40.04 -59.75
C MET A 1 12.63 -40.06 -59.14
N ASN A 2 12.30 -41.05 -58.31
CA ASN A 2 10.94 -41.26 -57.80
C ASN A 2 10.55 -40.16 -56.80
N LEU A 3 9.27 -39.78 -56.78
CA LEU A 3 8.73 -38.80 -55.82
C LEU A 3 9.04 -39.19 -54.37
N ASP A 4 9.01 -40.49 -54.05
CA ASP A 4 9.31 -41.02 -52.72
C ASP A 4 10.75 -40.75 -52.28
N ASN A 5 11.72 -40.79 -53.20
CA ASN A 5 13.12 -40.48 -52.89
C ASN A 5 13.35 -38.99 -52.65
N ILE A 6 12.54 -38.12 -53.28
CA ILE A 6 12.59 -36.66 -53.08
C ILE A 6 11.94 -36.30 -51.73
N LEU A 7 10.86 -36.99 -51.37
CA LEU A 7 10.19 -36.81 -50.08
C LEU A 7 11.08 -37.25 -48.91
N HIS A 8 11.71 -38.43 -49.01
CA HIS A 8 12.65 -38.91 -48.00
C HIS A 8 13.87 -37.99 -47.86
N PHE A 9 14.42 -37.47 -48.97
CA PHE A 9 15.54 -36.53 -48.89
C PHE A 9 15.15 -35.19 -48.22
N GLY A 10 13.94 -34.69 -48.49
CA GLY A 10 13.41 -33.49 -47.86
C GLY A 10 13.20 -33.66 -46.35
N ILE A 11 12.60 -34.77 -45.94
CA ILE A 11 12.22 -35.05 -44.54
C ILE A 11 13.44 -35.47 -43.71
N ASP A 12 14.29 -36.35 -44.23
CA ASP A 12 15.37 -36.97 -43.46
C ASP A 12 16.64 -36.11 -43.41
N TYR A 13 16.82 -35.18 -44.37
CA TYR A 13 18.03 -34.35 -44.45
C TYR A 13 17.75 -32.85 -44.46
N LEU A 14 16.81 -32.36 -45.25
CA LEU A 14 16.66 -30.91 -45.46
C LEU A 14 15.97 -30.19 -44.29
N ILE A 15 14.89 -30.79 -43.76
CA ILE A 15 14.16 -30.30 -42.58
C ILE A 15 15.02 -30.31 -41.31
N PRO A 16 15.71 -31.41 -40.94
CA PRO A 16 16.51 -31.42 -39.72
C PRO A 16 17.79 -30.56 -39.81
N PHE A 17 18.41 -30.44 -40.99
CA PHE A 17 19.69 -29.71 -41.14
C PHE A 17 19.51 -28.20 -41.36
N MET A 18 18.42 -27.77 -42.01
CA MET A 18 18.15 -26.34 -42.24
C MET A 18 16.92 -25.82 -41.51
N GLY A 19 15.86 -26.63 -41.37
CA GLY A 19 14.61 -26.22 -40.74
C GLY A 19 14.69 -26.09 -39.22
N LEU A 20 15.33 -27.04 -38.53
CA LEU A 20 15.49 -26.99 -37.06
C LEU A 20 16.36 -25.82 -36.58
N PRO A 21 17.52 -25.50 -37.19
CA PRO A 21 18.30 -24.33 -36.80
C PRO A 21 17.57 -23.01 -37.08
N LEU A 22 16.88 -22.88 -38.21
CA LEU A 22 16.06 -21.69 -38.52
C LEU A 22 14.93 -21.51 -37.52
N LEU A 23 14.23 -22.59 -37.15
CA LEU A 23 13.24 -22.56 -36.06
C LEU A 23 13.87 -22.15 -34.73
N GLY A 24 15.05 -22.68 -34.40
CA GLY A 24 15.80 -22.28 -33.20
C GLY A 24 16.12 -20.79 -33.18
N VAL A 25 16.55 -20.22 -34.30
CA VAL A 25 16.83 -18.78 -34.44
C VAL A 25 15.56 -17.95 -34.34
N ILE A 26 14.47 -18.36 -34.98
CA ILE A 26 13.17 -17.66 -34.93
C ILE A 26 12.61 -17.68 -33.49
N VAL A 27 12.64 -18.84 -32.83
CA VAL A 27 12.18 -18.98 -31.44
C VAL A 27 13.09 -18.20 -30.49
N GLY A 28 14.41 -18.28 -30.66
CA GLY A 28 15.38 -17.50 -29.88
C GLY A 28 15.18 -15.99 -30.04
N ALA A 29 14.97 -15.52 -31.27
CA ALA A 29 14.66 -14.13 -31.56
C ALA A 29 13.33 -13.70 -30.93
N TRP A 30 12.27 -14.52 -31.04
CA TRP A 30 10.98 -14.23 -30.41
C TRP A 30 11.06 -14.18 -28.88
N LEU A 31 11.80 -15.10 -28.27
CA LEU A 31 12.02 -15.09 -26.82
C LEU A 31 12.74 -13.82 -26.37
N THR A 32 13.79 -13.42 -27.11
CA THR A 32 14.65 -12.29 -26.74
C THR A 32 14.00 -10.93 -27.02
N ASN A 33 13.31 -10.77 -28.16
CA ASN A 33 12.69 -9.49 -28.53
C ASN A 33 11.30 -9.31 -27.93
N SER A 34 10.56 -10.38 -27.65
CA SER A 34 9.17 -10.29 -27.21
C SER A 34 8.98 -10.92 -25.84
N PHE A 35 9.21 -12.21 -25.67
CA PHE A 35 8.79 -12.86 -24.43
C PHE A 35 9.49 -12.34 -23.16
N PHE A 36 10.82 -12.23 -23.16
CA PHE A 36 11.58 -11.76 -22.00
C PHE A 36 11.30 -10.30 -21.65
N PRO A 37 11.33 -9.33 -22.59
CA PRO A 37 11.01 -7.93 -22.30
C PRO A 37 9.61 -7.74 -21.74
N PHE A 38 8.60 -8.43 -22.29
CA PHE A 38 7.23 -8.35 -21.79
C PHE A 38 7.09 -8.94 -20.38
N ARG A 39 7.80 -10.03 -20.06
CA ARG A 39 7.82 -10.59 -18.70
C ARG A 39 8.54 -9.70 -17.70
N LEU A 40 9.68 -9.13 -18.08
CA LEU A 40 10.44 -8.19 -17.25
C LEU A 40 9.59 -6.95 -16.95
N LYS A 41 9.00 -6.34 -17.98
CA LYS A 41 8.12 -5.17 -17.83
C LYS A 41 6.90 -5.46 -16.94
N ARG A 42 6.30 -6.64 -17.04
CA ARG A 42 5.19 -7.04 -16.16
C ARG A 42 5.64 -7.20 -14.71
N ARG A 43 6.86 -7.68 -14.48
CA ARG A 43 7.42 -7.88 -13.14
C ARG A 43 7.80 -6.53 -12.51
N GLU A 44 8.44 -5.66 -13.27
CA GLU A 44 8.76 -4.28 -12.92
C GLU A 44 7.48 -3.52 -12.55
N TRP A 45 6.46 -3.56 -13.41
CA TRP A 45 5.17 -2.92 -13.13
C TRP A 45 4.53 -3.43 -11.83
N ARG A 46 4.57 -4.75 -11.57
CA ARG A 46 4.05 -5.27 -10.29
C ARG A 46 4.86 -4.78 -9.11
N TRP A 47 6.19 -4.78 -9.23
CA TRP A 47 7.07 -4.31 -8.19
C TRP A 47 6.86 -2.83 -7.87
N GLU A 48 6.70 -1.98 -8.88
CA GLU A 48 6.35 -0.56 -8.70
C GLU A 48 5.02 -0.39 -7.96
N LYS A 49 4.02 -1.24 -8.25
CA LYS A 49 2.72 -1.18 -7.57
C LYS A 49 2.76 -1.69 -6.14
N GLU A 50 3.54 -2.75 -5.88
CA GLU A 50 3.80 -3.26 -4.53
C GLU A 50 4.51 -2.20 -3.68
N LEU A 51 5.54 -1.56 -4.25
CA LEU A 51 6.28 -0.48 -3.58
C LEU A 51 5.37 0.71 -3.28
N TRP A 52 4.63 1.19 -4.28
CA TRP A 52 3.67 2.28 -4.11
C TRP A 52 2.64 2.00 -2.99
N ALA A 53 2.11 0.78 -2.92
CA ALA A 53 1.13 0.42 -1.90
C ALA A 53 1.73 0.42 -0.49
N LYS A 54 2.95 -0.09 -0.33
CA LYS A 54 3.69 -0.06 0.93
C LYS A 54 4.04 1.35 1.36
N GLU A 55 4.60 2.14 0.44
CA GLU A 55 4.95 3.55 0.68
C GLU A 55 3.72 4.34 1.09
N ARG A 56 2.60 4.19 0.38
CA ARG A 56 1.36 4.91 0.68
C ARG A 56 0.86 4.61 2.09
N LEU A 57 0.88 3.34 2.50
CA LEU A 57 0.51 2.92 3.84
C LEU A 57 1.48 3.51 4.89
N PHE A 58 2.77 3.29 4.67
CA PHE A 58 3.82 3.73 5.59
C PHE A 58 3.85 5.25 5.78
N GLU A 59 3.76 6.04 4.70
CA GLU A 59 3.73 7.50 4.74
C GLU A 59 2.53 7.99 5.54
N THR A 60 1.34 7.44 5.26
CA THR A 60 0.10 7.88 5.93
C THR A 60 0.17 7.60 7.42
N VAL A 61 0.57 6.39 7.80
CA VAL A 61 0.71 5.97 9.19
C VAL A 61 1.80 6.78 9.90
N SER A 62 2.92 7.05 9.23
CA SER A 62 4.00 7.89 9.76
C SER A 62 3.53 9.31 10.05
N GLN A 63 2.75 9.90 9.12
CA GLN A 63 2.19 11.24 9.31
C GLN A 63 1.20 11.28 10.48
N VAL A 64 0.31 10.29 10.58
CA VAL A 64 -0.64 10.18 11.70
C VAL A 64 0.11 10.05 13.04
N SER A 65 1.12 9.17 13.11
CA SER A 65 1.93 9.00 14.32
C SER A 65 2.68 10.30 14.68
N PHE A 66 3.25 10.98 13.69
CA PHE A 66 3.97 12.24 13.88
C PHE A 66 3.04 13.33 14.42
N ILE A 67 1.89 13.56 13.78
CA ILE A 67 0.93 14.57 14.21
C ILE A 67 0.45 14.28 15.63
N ALA A 68 0.06 13.04 15.91
CA ALA A 68 -0.45 12.66 17.23
C ALA A 68 0.61 12.81 18.33
N GLU A 69 1.84 12.35 18.09
CA GLU A 69 2.91 12.41 19.07
C GLU A 69 3.37 13.85 19.35
N HIS A 70 3.53 14.67 18.31
CA HIS A 70 3.98 16.05 18.47
C HIS A 70 2.90 16.96 19.05
N TYR A 71 1.63 16.70 18.75
CA TYR A 71 0.52 17.39 19.42
C TYR A 71 0.49 17.04 20.92
N LEU A 72 0.44 15.74 21.26
CA LEU A 72 0.31 15.30 22.65
C LEU A 72 1.53 15.69 23.52
N LYS A 73 2.73 15.74 22.95
CA LYS A 73 3.93 16.22 23.65
C LYS A 73 3.95 17.75 23.77
N GLY A 74 3.49 18.46 22.76
CA GLY A 74 3.41 19.93 22.79
C GLY A 74 2.50 20.43 23.91
N GLU A 75 1.32 19.81 24.04
CA GLU A 75 0.33 20.20 25.04
C GLU A 75 0.70 19.73 26.47
N ARG A 76 1.32 18.55 26.63
CA ARG A 76 1.68 18.03 27.96
C ARG A 76 2.92 18.68 28.58
N ASP A 77 3.91 19.04 27.76
CA ASP A 77 5.22 19.46 28.25
C ASP A 77 5.46 20.98 28.10
N ASP A 78 4.43 21.79 27.79
CA ASP A 78 4.54 23.23 27.50
C ASP A 78 5.62 23.53 26.44
N HIS A 79 5.84 22.56 25.54
CA HIS A 79 6.88 22.60 24.52
C HIS A 79 6.31 22.97 23.15
N PHE A 80 7.12 23.60 22.31
CA PHE A 80 6.72 23.99 20.96
C PHE A 80 6.29 22.74 20.15
N SER A 81 5.00 22.68 19.79
CA SER A 81 4.49 21.63 18.91
C SER A 81 5.09 21.79 17.52
N MET A 82 5.91 20.82 17.09
CA MET A 82 6.54 20.84 15.77
C MET A 82 5.56 20.58 14.61
N SER A 83 4.32 20.13 14.89
CA SER A 83 3.28 20.03 13.86
C SER A 83 2.74 21.41 13.46
N GLY A 84 2.80 22.40 14.36
CA GLY A 84 2.21 23.73 14.18
C GLY A 84 0.68 23.73 14.10
N LEU A 85 0.02 22.61 14.42
CA LEU A 85 -1.44 22.45 14.40
C LEU A 85 -2.02 22.60 15.81
N GLY A 86 -3.17 23.28 15.90
CA GLY A 86 -4.01 23.23 17.10
C GLY A 86 -4.77 21.90 17.20
N ILE A 87 -5.50 21.71 18.30
CA ILE A 87 -6.15 20.42 18.61
C ILE A 87 -7.15 19.98 17.54
N VAL A 88 -8.04 20.90 17.13
CA VAL A 88 -9.06 20.62 16.12
C VAL A 88 -8.42 20.41 14.74
N GLU A 89 -7.38 21.18 14.41
CA GLU A 89 -6.67 21.01 13.16
C GLU A 89 -5.90 19.68 13.10
N ALA A 90 -5.30 19.25 14.21
CA ALA A 90 -4.59 17.98 14.31
C ALA A 90 -5.53 16.79 14.13
N GLU A 91 -6.68 16.79 14.80
CA GLU A 91 -7.71 15.77 14.61
C GLU A 91 -8.21 15.75 13.16
N HIS A 92 -8.49 16.93 12.59
CA HIS A 92 -8.97 17.03 11.22
C HIS A 92 -7.98 16.47 10.20
N GLU A 93 -6.70 16.81 10.32
CA GLU A 93 -5.66 16.30 9.42
C GLU A 93 -5.45 14.79 9.59
N ILE A 94 -5.44 14.25 10.81
CA ILE A 94 -5.40 12.80 11.05
C ILE A 94 -6.58 12.11 10.37
N MET A 95 -7.79 12.63 10.56
CA MET A 95 -9.00 12.04 10.00
C MET A 95 -9.01 12.13 8.46
N LYS A 96 -8.49 13.22 7.89
CA LYS A 96 -8.33 13.38 6.44
C LYS A 96 -7.35 12.37 5.85
N LEU A 97 -6.22 12.12 6.52
CA LEU A 97 -5.25 11.11 6.13
C LEU A 97 -5.87 9.70 6.13
N ILE A 98 -6.56 9.34 7.21
CA ILE A 98 -7.25 8.04 7.36
C ILE A 98 -8.33 7.87 6.29
N LYS A 99 -9.18 8.88 6.06
CA LYS A 99 -10.20 8.86 5.01
C LYS A 99 -9.59 8.68 3.62
N GLY A 100 -8.49 9.36 3.34
CA GLY A 100 -7.72 9.18 2.10
C GLY A 100 -7.26 7.74 1.92
N LEU A 101 -6.74 7.14 3.00
CA LEU A 101 -6.30 5.75 3.00
C LEU A 101 -7.45 4.76 2.78
N HIS A 102 -8.61 4.97 3.41
CA HIS A 102 -9.82 4.18 3.16
C HIS A 102 -10.29 4.29 1.70
N ALA A 103 -10.29 5.50 1.13
CA ALA A 103 -10.71 5.72 -0.26
C ALA A 103 -9.84 4.97 -1.27
N GLU A 104 -8.54 4.84 -0.99
CA GLU A 104 -7.58 4.11 -1.81
C GLU A 104 -7.43 2.62 -1.42
N GLY A 105 -8.09 2.18 -0.34
CA GLY A 105 -7.77 0.90 0.31
C GLY A 105 -7.99 -0.32 -0.58
N TYR A 106 -8.99 -0.30 -1.46
CA TYR A 106 -9.19 -1.38 -2.43
C TYR A 106 -8.02 -1.52 -3.41
N LYS A 107 -7.35 -0.42 -3.79
CA LYS A 107 -6.18 -0.44 -4.68
C LYS A 107 -4.96 -0.94 -3.92
N ILE A 108 -4.73 -0.41 -2.73
CA ILE A 108 -3.58 -0.74 -1.89
C ILE A 108 -3.59 -2.25 -1.59
N ARG A 109 -4.72 -2.77 -1.14
CA ARG A 109 -4.91 -4.20 -0.82
C ARG A 109 -4.52 -5.14 -1.98
N LEU A 110 -4.80 -4.77 -3.24
CA LEU A 110 -4.52 -5.61 -4.40
C LEU A 110 -3.02 -5.83 -4.65
N TYR A 111 -2.18 -4.90 -4.17
CA TYR A 111 -0.75 -4.91 -4.41
C TYR A 111 0.08 -5.18 -3.15
N LEU A 112 -0.56 -5.35 -1.99
CA LEU A 112 0.15 -5.79 -0.80
C LEU A 112 0.32 -7.32 -0.82
N ASN A 113 1.40 -7.79 -0.20
CA ASN A 113 1.54 -9.20 0.10
C ASN A 113 0.52 -9.61 1.19
N LYS A 114 0.41 -10.91 1.49
CA LYS A 114 -0.60 -11.39 2.44
C LYS A 114 -0.43 -10.84 3.87
N SER A 115 0.80 -10.74 4.37
CA SER A 115 1.05 -10.23 5.73
C SER A 115 0.71 -8.74 5.84
N ASP A 116 1.18 -7.95 4.88
CA ASP A 116 1.02 -6.51 4.87
C ASP A 116 -0.45 -6.14 4.60
N ALA A 117 -1.16 -6.93 3.79
CA ALA A 117 -2.59 -6.78 3.58
C ALA A 117 -3.39 -7.05 4.87
N GLN A 118 -3.00 -8.04 5.67
CA GLN A 118 -3.63 -8.30 6.97
C GLN A 118 -3.38 -7.15 7.95
N LEU A 119 -2.15 -6.63 8.01
CA LEU A 119 -1.80 -5.48 8.82
C LEU A 119 -2.61 -4.24 8.39
N PHE A 120 -2.70 -4.01 7.08
CA PHE A 120 -3.48 -2.91 6.49
C PHE A 120 -4.97 -3.00 6.83
N GLU A 121 -5.59 -4.16 6.60
CA GLU A 121 -7.01 -4.38 6.88
C GLU A 121 -7.32 -4.20 8.37
N LYS A 122 -6.44 -4.71 9.23
CA LYS A 122 -6.56 -4.55 10.68
C LYS A 122 -6.45 -3.08 11.10
N TYR A 123 -5.48 -2.34 10.57
CA TYR A 123 -5.34 -0.92 10.85
C TYR A 123 -6.60 -0.14 10.46
N LEU A 124 -7.15 -0.39 9.27
CA LEU A 124 -8.38 0.27 8.82
C LEU A 124 -9.59 -0.10 9.70
N ALA A 125 -9.71 -1.35 10.12
CA ALA A 125 -10.78 -1.79 11.01
C ALA A 125 -10.66 -1.12 12.40
N ASP A 126 -9.49 -1.22 13.04
CA ASP A 126 -9.24 -0.64 14.37
C ASP A 126 -9.39 0.90 14.36
N SER A 127 -9.03 1.56 13.25
CA SER A 127 -9.18 3.01 13.08
C SER A 127 -10.65 3.41 12.96
N GLN A 128 -11.44 2.65 12.19
CA GLN A 128 -12.89 2.83 12.04
C GLN A 128 -13.63 2.57 13.36
N ASP A 129 -13.27 1.52 14.09
CA ASP A 129 -13.85 1.19 15.39
C ASP A 129 -13.64 2.33 16.40
N GLY A 130 -12.44 2.93 16.40
CA GLY A 130 -12.14 4.11 17.21
C GLY A 130 -13.04 5.29 16.85
N TYR A 131 -13.18 5.58 15.55
CA TYR A 131 -14.05 6.66 15.08
C TYR A 131 -15.53 6.44 15.42
N ASP A 132 -16.04 5.21 15.29
CA ASP A 132 -17.43 4.90 15.60
C ASP A 132 -17.71 5.00 17.11
N GLY A 133 -16.76 4.58 17.95
CA GLY A 133 -16.83 4.77 19.40
C GLY A 133 -16.79 6.25 19.80
N ASP A 134 -15.89 7.02 19.21
CA ASP A 134 -15.77 8.46 19.44
C ASP A 134 -17.05 9.20 19.07
N LYS A 135 -17.65 8.82 17.93
CA LYS A 135 -18.93 9.35 17.47
C LYS A 135 -20.08 9.01 18.41
N GLU A 136 -20.10 7.81 19.00
CA GLU A 136 -21.13 7.40 19.95
C GLU A 136 -21.08 8.24 21.23
N SER A 137 -19.91 8.66 21.68
CA SER A 137 -19.76 9.50 22.88
C SER A 137 -19.76 11.02 22.61
N TRP A 138 -19.81 11.44 21.34
CA TRP A 138 -19.74 12.85 20.97
C TRP A 138 -20.95 13.65 21.49
N GLY A 139 -20.70 14.75 22.20
CA GLY A 139 -21.73 15.64 22.72
C GLY A 139 -22.51 15.09 23.92
N HIS A 140 -22.06 13.99 24.54
CA HIS A 140 -22.65 13.43 25.75
C HIS A 140 -22.25 14.17 27.05
N TRP A 141 -21.45 15.22 26.95
CA TRP A 141 -21.09 16.11 28.05
C TRP A 141 -22.15 17.20 28.28
N GLY A 142 -22.05 17.89 29.42
CA GLY A 142 -22.93 19.02 29.72
C GLY A 142 -22.71 20.19 28.75
N GLU A 143 -23.76 20.97 28.49
CA GLU A 143 -23.66 22.15 27.63
C GLU A 143 -22.62 23.14 28.18
N GLY A 144 -21.62 23.50 27.36
CA GLY A 144 -20.51 24.39 27.76
C GLY A 144 -19.35 23.71 28.50
N ASP A 145 -19.32 22.38 28.59
CA ASP A 145 -18.18 21.63 29.13
C ASP A 145 -17.06 21.49 28.08
N GLU A 146 -16.33 22.58 27.85
CA GLU A 146 -15.20 22.66 26.91
C GLU A 146 -14.06 21.69 27.27
N VAL A 147 -13.91 21.33 28.55
CA VAL A 147 -12.87 20.42 29.01
C VAL A 147 -13.15 19.00 28.53
N SER A 148 -14.40 18.54 28.65
CA SER A 148 -14.79 17.22 28.16
C SER A 148 -14.66 17.10 26.64
N GLU A 149 -14.97 18.17 25.90
CA GLU A 149 -14.77 18.23 24.43
C GLU A 149 -13.29 18.11 24.06
N ILE A 150 -12.41 18.87 24.72
CA ILE A 150 -10.96 18.78 24.50
C ILE A 150 -10.43 17.37 24.80
N LEU A 151 -10.81 16.80 25.95
CA LEU A 151 -10.39 15.45 26.34
C LEU A 151 -10.86 14.37 25.36
N HIS A 152 -12.04 14.57 24.76
CA HIS A 152 -12.57 13.68 23.73
C HIS A 152 -11.71 13.73 22.47
N ILE A 153 -11.38 14.93 21.98
CA ILE A 153 -10.50 15.11 20.82
C ILE A 153 -9.08 14.58 21.09
N GLU A 154 -8.51 14.84 22.26
CA GLU A 154 -7.22 14.27 22.67
C GLU A 154 -7.25 12.74 22.69
N GLY A 155 -8.36 12.16 23.15
CA GLY A 155 -8.62 10.72 23.15
C GLY A 155 -8.57 10.13 21.74
N SER A 156 -9.30 10.75 20.81
CA SER A 156 -9.32 10.41 19.38
C SER A 156 -7.91 10.47 18.76
N ILE A 157 -7.20 11.58 18.95
CA ILE A 157 -5.82 11.77 18.47
C ILE A 157 -4.89 10.69 19.06
N SER A 158 -4.99 10.44 20.37
CA SER A 158 -4.17 9.43 21.05
C SER A 158 -4.44 8.01 20.54
N TRP A 159 -5.71 7.67 20.29
CA TRP A 159 -6.10 6.38 19.74
C TRP A 159 -5.48 6.15 18.36
N GLN A 160 -5.69 7.09 17.43
CA GLN A 160 -5.15 6.99 16.07
C GLN A 160 -3.61 6.98 16.07
N GLY A 161 -2.99 7.79 16.92
CA GLY A 161 -1.53 7.80 17.09
C GLY A 161 -0.96 6.47 17.58
N LYS A 162 -1.62 5.82 18.57
CA LYS A 162 -1.22 4.50 19.07
C LYS A 162 -1.36 3.41 18.02
N LEU A 163 -2.46 3.40 17.28
CA LEU A 163 -2.67 2.47 16.18
C LEU A 163 -1.59 2.65 15.12
N ALA A 164 -1.32 3.90 14.75
CA ALA A 164 -0.32 4.20 13.75
C ALA A 164 1.09 3.74 14.17
N LYS A 165 1.48 4.04 15.42
CA LYS A 165 2.77 3.61 15.97
C LYS A 165 2.92 2.09 15.97
N LYS A 166 1.88 1.36 16.36
CA LYS A 166 1.87 -0.11 16.34
C LYS A 166 2.12 -0.67 14.94
N VAL A 167 1.49 -0.07 13.93
CA VAL A 167 1.72 -0.47 12.53
C VAL A 167 3.18 -0.21 12.12
N LEU A 168 3.77 0.93 12.49
CA LEU A 168 5.17 1.23 12.20
C LEU A 168 6.14 0.24 12.87
N GLU A 169 5.83 -0.21 14.08
CA GLU A 169 6.61 -1.23 14.80
C GLU A 169 6.51 -2.61 14.12
N GLU A 170 5.35 -2.96 13.57
CA GLU A 170 5.12 -4.21 12.84
C GLU A 170 5.66 -4.18 11.38
N PHE A 171 6.02 -3.01 10.86
CA PHE A 171 6.61 -2.84 9.52
C PHE A 171 8.14 -3.07 9.48
N ASN A 172 8.83 -3.01 10.62
CA ASN A 172 10.28 -3.21 10.77
C ASN A 172 10.64 -4.68 10.99
#